data_AF-A0A7C6JKB7-F1
#
_entry.id   AF-A0A7C6JKB7-F1
#
_cell.length_a   1.000
_cell.length_b   1.000
_cell.length_c   1.000
_cell.angle_alpha   90.00
_cell.angle_beta   90.00
_cell.angle_gamma   90.00
#
_symmetry.space_group_name_H-M   'P 1'
#
loop_
_entity.id
_entity.type
_entity.pdbx_description
1 polymer ?
#
loop_
_entity_poly.entity_id
_entity_poly.type
_entity_poly.pdbx_seq_one_letter_code
_entity_poly.pdbx_strand_id
1 'polypeptide(L)' 'MKQDDILVKNGVLYIYDDYEEAVFKFTGMGKGNYCEIKFRGEKPYKAECTTDIATQAYLGGEIITKEEYERY' A
#
# COMPACT_ATOMS: atom_id res chain seq x y z
N MET A 1 11.23 8.24 8.77
CA MET A 1 9.85 8.76 8.84
C MET A 1 8.94 7.55 8.92
N LYS A 2 7.97 7.52 9.84
CA LYS A 2 7.09 6.35 9.94
C LYS A 2 6.02 6.41 8.86
N GLN A 3 5.49 5.26 8.47
CA GLN A 3 4.40 5.18 7.49
C GLN A 3 3.16 5.99 7.92
N ASP A 4 2.83 5.96 9.22
CA ASP A 4 1.76 6.78 9.80
C ASP A 4 2.00 8.29 9.57
N ASP A 5 3.25 8.75 9.70
CA ASP A 5 3.61 10.16 9.49
C ASP A 5 3.38 10.59 8.03
N ILE A 6 3.61 9.67 7.07
CA ILE A 6 3.41 9.93 5.64
C ILE A 6 1.93 10.05 5.33
N LEU A 7 1.12 9.12 5.84
CA LEU A 7 -0.34 9.18 5.70
C LEU A 7 -0.90 10.48 6.30
N VAL A 8 -0.42 10.89 7.48
CA VAL A 8 -0.86 12.15 8.11
C VAL A 8 -0.47 13.39 7.28
N LYS A 9 0.73 13.41 6.69
CA LYS A 9 1.23 14.57 5.95
C LYS A 9 0.69 14.69 4.52
N ASN A 10 0.61 13.57 3.81
CA ASN A 10 0.33 13.53 2.37
C ASN A 10 -0.98 12.80 2.02
N GLY A 11 -1.66 12.20 3.00
CA GLY A 11 -2.94 11.49 2.83
C GLY A 11 -2.86 10.17 2.07
N VAL A 12 -1.71 9.86 1.46
CA VAL A 12 -1.49 8.66 0.67
C VAL A 12 -0.10 8.11 0.92
N LEU A 13 -0.02 6.80 1.06
CA LEU A 13 1.21 6.04 1.20
C LEU A 13 1.25 4.94 0.15
N TYR A 14 2.37 4.85 -0.56
CA TYR A 14 2.62 3.81 -1.55
C TYR A 14 3.69 2.86 -1.01
N ILE A 15 3.43 1.56 -1.13
CA ILE A 15 4.32 0.52 -0.64
C ILE A 15 4.54 -0.52 -1.73
N TYR A 16 5.76 -1.00 -1.86
CA TYR A 16 6.11 -2.21 -2.58
C TYR A 16 6.39 -3.34 -1.60
N ASP A 17 5.76 -4.49 -1.82
CA ASP A 17 6.06 -5.75 -1.15
C ASP A 17 6.76 -6.67 -2.16
N ASP A 18 8.03 -6.96 -1.90
CA ASP A 18 8.87 -7.77 -2.77
C ASP A 18 8.57 -9.27 -2.65
N TYR A 19 8.09 -9.72 -1.49
CA TYR A 19 7.71 -11.10 -1.25
C TYR A 19 6.43 -11.48 -2.00
N GLU A 20 5.41 -10.63 -1.92
CA GLU A 20 4.13 -10.85 -2.61
C GLU A 20 4.14 -10.38 -4.08
N GLU A 21 5.24 -9.75 -4.54
CA GLU A 21 5.34 -9.07 -5.84
C GLU A 21 4.11 -8.16 -6.11
N ALA A 22 3.86 -7.24 -5.17
CA ALA A 22 2.69 -6.36 -5.21
C ALA A 22 2.99 -4.93 -4.77
N VAL A 23 2.24 -3.98 -5.32
CA VAL A 23 2.21 -2.59 -4.84
C VAL A 23 0.88 -2.24 -4.21
N PHE A 24 0.95 -1.38 -3.21
CA PHE A 24 -0.16 -0.99 -2.37
C PHE A 24 -0.28 0.52 -2.34
N LYS A 25 -1.52 1.01 -2.35
CA LYS A 25 -1.85 2.42 -2.11
C LYS A 25 -2.79 2.51 -0.92
N PHE A 26 -2.27 3.02 0.19
CA PHE A 26 -3.00 3.27 1.41
C PHE A 26 -3.46 4.73 1.48
N THR A 27 -4.71 4.96 1.87
CA THR A 27 -5.24 6.30 2.21
C THR A 27 -5.58 6.44 3.70
N GLY A 28 -5.29 5.41 4.49
CA GLY A 28 -5.58 5.30 5.91
C GLY A 28 -5.44 3.86 6.39
N MET A 29 -5.38 3.66 7.71
CA MET A 29 -5.29 2.35 8.35
C MET A 29 -6.49 2.09 9.26
N GLY A 30 -6.84 0.82 9.45
CA GLY A 30 -7.94 0.40 10.31
C GLY A 30 -9.25 0.09 9.58
N LYS A 31 -10.24 -0.38 10.34
CA LYS A 31 -11.50 -0.91 9.80
C LYS A 31 -12.28 0.17 9.04
N GLY A 32 -12.78 -0.18 7.86
CA GLY A 32 -13.52 0.73 6.98
C GLY A 32 -12.63 1.57 6.06
N ASN A 33 -11.30 1.51 6.21
CA ASN A 33 -10.35 2.03 5.22
C ASN A 33 -10.04 0.96 4.18
N TYR A 34 -9.93 1.39 2.92
CA TYR A 34 -9.62 0.52 1.79
C TYR A 34 -8.29 0.93 1.16
N CYS A 35 -7.50 -0.07 0.79
CA CYS A 35 -6.29 0.07 -0.01
C CYS A 35 -6.53 -0.47 -1.41
N GLU A 36 -5.79 0.09 -2.36
CA GLU A 36 -5.66 -0.50 -3.69
C GLU A 36 -4.43 -1.39 -3.71
N ILE A 37 -4.59 -2.62 -4.20
CA ILE A 37 -3.54 -3.63 -4.29
C ILE A 37 -3.39 -4.01 -5.75
N LYS A 38 -2.15 -4.04 -6.24
CA LYS A 38 -1.82 -4.41 -7.61
C LYS A 38 -0.67 -5.40 -7.63
N PHE A 39 -0.96 -6.63 -8.00
CA PHE A 39 0.05 -7.64 -8.29
C PHE A 39 0.68 -7.40 -9.66
N ARG A 40 1.92 -7.87 -9.82
CA ARG A 40 2.65 -7.77 -11.08
C ARG A 40 1.88 -8.40 -12.24
N GLY A 41 1.62 -7.60 -13.28
CA GLY A 41 0.90 -8.04 -14.48
C GLY A 41 -0.62 -8.17 -14.32
N GLU A 42 -1.17 -7.86 -13.13
CA GLU A 42 -2.60 -7.89 -12.87
C GLU A 42 -3.22 -6.49 -12.81
N LYS A 43 -4.56 -6.46 -12.83
CA LYS A 43 -5.30 -5.22 -12.61
C LYS A 43 -5.39 -4.93 -11.11
N PRO A 44 -5.33 -3.65 -10.69
CA PRO A 44 -5.53 -3.30 -9.31
C PRO A 44 -6.93 -3.68 -8.84
N TYR A 45 -7.05 -4.08 -7.58
CA TYR A 45 -8.32 -4.28 -6.89
C TYR A 45 -8.33 -3.59 -5.53
N LYS A 46 -9.53 -3.40 -4.97
CA LYS A 46 -9.72 -2.79 -3.65
C LYS A 46 -9.95 -3.86 -2.59
N ALA A 47 -9.27 -3.71 -1.46
CA ALA A 47 -9.46 -4.54 -0.28
C ALA A 47 -9.43 -3.67 0.98
N GLU A 48 -9.93 -4.18 2.11
CA GLU A 48 -9.76 -3.48 3.38
C GLU A 48 -8.29 -3.44 3.79
N CYS A 49 -7.83 -2.30 4.31
CA CYS A 49 -6.44 -2.13 4.78
C CYS A 49 -6.08 -3.02 5.98
N THR A 50 -7.08 -3.65 6.60
CA THR A 50 -6.91 -4.59 7.73
C THR A 50 -6.83 -6.05 7.30
N THR A 51 -6.81 -6.33 5.99
CA THR A 51 -6.50 -7.67 5.50
C THR A 51 -5.06 -8.03 5.87
N ASP A 52 -4.79 -9.33 6.05
CA ASP A 52 -3.46 -9.80 6.43
C ASP A 52 -2.39 -9.31 5.44
N ILE A 53 -2.65 -9.43 4.15
CA ILE A 53 -1.73 -8.99 3.09
C ILE A 53 -1.43 -7.49 3.16
N ALA A 54 -2.46 -6.64 3.33
CA ALA A 54 -2.26 -5.19 3.44
C ALA A 54 -1.52 -4.83 4.73
N THR A 55 -1.77 -5.54 5.82
CA THR A 55 -1.12 -5.32 7.11
C THR A 55 0.35 -5.72 7.06
N GLN A 56 0.69 -6.85 6.42
CA GLN A 56 2.08 -7.29 6.26
C GLN A 56 2.88 -6.31 5.39
N ALA A 57 2.33 -5.90 4.25
CA ALA A 57 2.94 -4.89 3.40
C ALA A 57 3.16 -3.57 4.17
N TYR A 58 2.17 -3.11 4.95
CA TYR A 58 2.31 -1.94 5.81
C TYR A 58 3.42 -2.10 6.85
N LEU A 59 3.64 -3.28 7.41
CA LEU A 59 4.65 -3.46 8.45
C LEU A 59 6.07 -3.67 7.90
N GLY A 60 6.20 -4.34 6.76
CA GLY A 60 7.48 -4.81 6.23
C GLY A 60 7.88 -4.28 4.87
N GLY A 61 6.95 -3.72 4.09
CA GLY A 61 7.18 -3.29 2.73
C GLY A 61 8.00 -1.99 2.62
N GLU A 62 8.53 -1.78 1.41
CA GLU A 62 9.32 -0.60 1.08
C GLU A 62 8.41 0.56 0.66
N ILE A 63 8.65 1.75 1.21
CA ILE A 63 7.93 2.96 0.79
C ILE A 63 8.44 3.39 -0.58
N ILE A 64 7.54 3.48 -1.54
CA ILE A 64 7.84 3.93 -2.90
C ILE A 64 7.18 5.27 -3.22
N THR A 65 7.58 5.86 -4.33
CA THR A 65 6.94 7.05 -4.90
C THR A 65 5.64 6.69 -5.64
N LYS A 66 4.80 7.70 -5.87
CA LYS A 66 3.61 7.55 -6.73
C LYS A 66 4.01 7.13 -8.15
N GLU A 67 5.09 7.70 -8.67
CA GLU A 67 5.61 7.42 -10.01
C GLU A 67 6.10 5.97 -10.15
N GLU A 68 6.63 5.38 -9.08
CA GLU A 68 6.97 3.95 -9.05
C GLU A 68 5.71 3.08 -9.00
N TYR A 69 4.72 3.43 -8.17
CA TYR A 69 3.43 2.73 -8.12
C TYR A 69 2.71 2.70 -9.49
N GLU A 70 2.68 3.84 -10.19
CA GLU A 70 2.01 3.96 -11.49
C GLU A 70 2.72 3.20 -12.61
N ARG A 71 4.02 2.93 -12.48
CA ARG A 71 4.84 2.18 -13.45
C ARG A 71 4.89 0.68 -13.20
N TYR A 72 4.57 0.24 -11.99
CA TYR A 72 4.41 -1.18 -11.64
C TYR A 72 3.32 -1.84 -12.50
#